data_AF-A0A7C1UWU3-F1
#
_entry.id   AF-A0A7C1UWU3-F1
#
_cell.length_a   1.000
_cell.length_b   1.000
_cell.length_c   1.000
_cell.angle_alpha   90.00
_cell.angle_beta   90.00
_cell.angle_gamma   90.00
#
_symmetry.space_group_name_H-M   'P 1'
#
loop_
_entity.id
_entity.type
_entity.pdbx_description
1 polymer ?
#
loop_
_entity_poly.entity_id
_entity_poly.type
_entity_poly.pdbx_seq_one_letter_code
_entity_poly.pdbx_strand_id
1 'polypeptide(L)'
;AKRKRRLAKEINQATIKIPDVGIKTITTEDLKPYIPNPLDCTYCGTCVIMCPFSAIKLKKDDEVVELNDIEIVAKNVVPKLEFSAKKVACKDGKERVMKQYLDAKIEVDWDKCISCFSCAEVCPTESFFRKDIPNTQEKPTYNGIHYSQGIKRRVDYDDDKCINCGACVNACPKDAITMIIDIIKTSGEFKEIFWPEVTYRLKNRQIK
;
A
#
# COMPACT_ATOMS: atom_id res chain seq x y z
N ALA A 1 -28.14 5.74 9.03
CA ALA A 1 -28.61 4.74 8.04
C ALA A 1 -27.40 4.15 7.30
N LYS A 2 -27.04 2.89 7.58
CA LYS A 2 -25.89 2.20 6.97
C LYS A 2 -26.21 1.90 5.48
N ARG A 3 -25.56 2.60 4.54
CA ARG A 3 -25.74 2.36 3.09
C ARG A 3 -25.16 0.97 2.73
N LYS A 4 -26.03 0.05 2.31
CA LYS A 4 -25.64 -1.26 1.74
C LYS A 4 -24.78 -1.02 0.49
N ARG A 5 -23.51 -1.46 0.53
CA ARG A 5 -22.61 -1.53 -0.63
C ARG A 5 -23.22 -2.48 -1.67
N ARG A 6 -23.57 -1.96 -2.84
CA ARG A 6 -23.83 -2.79 -4.03
C ARG A 6 -22.46 -3.28 -4.51
N LEU A 7 -22.22 -4.59 -4.40
CA LEU A 7 -21.06 -5.25 -5.00
C LEU A 7 -21.10 -4.98 -6.50
N ALA A 8 -20.14 -4.20 -7.01
CA ALA A 8 -19.91 -4.02 -8.43
C ALA A 8 -19.33 -5.33 -8.99
N LYS A 9 -20.21 -6.29 -9.29
CA LYS A 9 -19.85 -7.47 -10.08
C LYS A 9 -19.71 -7.05 -11.53
N GLU A 10 -18.61 -7.51 -12.13
CA GLU A 10 -18.41 -7.68 -13.57
C GLU A 10 -18.37 -6.39 -14.41
N ILE A 11 -17.34 -5.57 -14.17
CA ILE A 11 -16.84 -4.67 -15.22
C ILE A 11 -15.41 -5.11 -15.52
N ASN A 12 -15.26 -5.66 -16.72
CA ASN A 12 -14.01 -6.12 -17.29
C ASN A 12 -12.90 -5.09 -17.01
N GLN A 13 -11.85 -5.49 -16.30
CA GLN A 13 -10.70 -4.66 -15.92
C GLN A 13 -9.83 -4.32 -17.14
N ALA A 14 -10.44 -3.88 -18.24
CA ALA A 14 -9.74 -3.36 -19.39
C ALA A 14 -8.96 -2.12 -18.91
N THR A 15 -7.66 -2.32 -18.76
CA THR A 15 -6.62 -1.32 -18.51
C THR A 15 -7.02 -0.02 -19.18
N ILE A 16 -7.45 0.97 -18.38
CA ILE A 16 -7.51 2.34 -18.86
C ILE A 16 -6.03 2.73 -19.01
N LYS A 17 -5.47 2.50 -20.20
CA LYS A 17 -4.36 3.33 -20.66
C LYS A 17 -4.95 4.72 -20.67
N ILE A 18 -4.48 5.63 -19.82
CA ILE A 18 -4.90 7.03 -19.86
C ILE A 18 -4.11 7.64 -21.02
N PRO A 19 -4.66 7.67 -22.24
CA PRO A 19 -3.87 7.98 -23.44
C PRO A 19 -3.47 9.47 -23.43
N ASP A 20 -4.26 10.29 -22.74
CA ASP A 20 -4.18 11.74 -22.77
C ASP A 20 -3.00 12.33 -21.96
N VAL A 21 -2.39 11.54 -21.06
CA VAL A 21 -1.33 12.05 -20.16
C VAL A 21 -0.03 11.22 -20.20
N GLY A 22 0.00 10.11 -20.96
CA GLY A 22 1.18 9.25 -21.07
C GLY A 22 1.62 8.55 -19.76
N ILE A 23 0.72 8.43 -18.78
CA ILE A 23 1.02 7.85 -17.46
C ILE A 23 0.58 6.39 -17.42
N LYS A 24 1.52 5.49 -17.06
CA LYS A 24 1.23 4.09 -16.80
C LYS A 24 0.49 3.94 -15.46
N THR A 25 -0.66 3.28 -15.47
CA THR A 25 -1.33 2.84 -14.24
C THR A 25 -0.50 1.77 -13.54
N ILE A 26 -0.23 1.96 -12.25
CA ILE A 26 0.56 1.03 -11.43
C ILE A 26 -0.39 -0.03 -10.87
N THR A 27 -0.01 -1.29 -11.05
CA THR A 27 -0.75 -2.45 -10.58
C THR A 27 0.02 -3.18 -9.47
N THR A 28 -0.62 -4.15 -8.84
CA THR A 28 0.04 -5.00 -7.82
C THR A 28 1.24 -5.77 -8.41
N GLU A 29 1.20 -6.11 -9.69
CA GLU A 29 2.31 -6.78 -10.40
C GLU A 29 3.55 -5.88 -10.48
N ASP A 30 3.37 -4.57 -10.63
CA ASP A 30 4.46 -3.59 -10.66
C ASP A 30 5.10 -3.37 -9.28
N LEU A 31 4.45 -3.80 -8.19
CA LEU A 31 4.93 -3.64 -6.80
C LEU A 31 5.62 -4.90 -6.24
N LYS A 32 5.77 -5.96 -7.05
CA LYS A 32 6.42 -7.19 -6.62
C LYS A 32 7.90 -6.93 -6.32
N PRO A 33 8.41 -7.26 -5.11
CA PRO A 33 9.84 -7.16 -4.82
C PRO A 33 10.64 -8.02 -5.82
N TYR A 34 11.61 -7.40 -6.48
CA TYR A 34 12.52 -8.07 -7.40
C TYR A 34 13.86 -8.31 -6.69
N ILE A 35 14.31 -9.56 -6.65
CA ILE A 35 15.65 -9.94 -6.21
C ILE A 35 16.43 -10.31 -7.49
N PRO A 36 17.34 -9.44 -7.98
CA PRO A 36 18.00 -9.64 -9.28
C PRO A 36 18.83 -10.91 -9.34
N ASN A 37 19.54 -11.21 -8.26
CA ASN A 37 20.35 -12.41 -8.11
C ASN A 37 20.08 -13.03 -6.73
N PRO A 38 19.49 -14.23 -6.68
CA PRO A 38 19.28 -14.95 -5.42
C PRO A 38 20.58 -15.23 -4.66
N LEU A 39 21.73 -15.33 -5.34
CA LEU A 39 23.04 -15.55 -4.71
C LEU A 39 23.55 -14.33 -3.95
N ASP A 40 23.02 -13.13 -4.21
CA ASP A 40 23.36 -11.91 -3.48
C ASP A 40 22.60 -11.81 -2.14
N CYS A 41 21.59 -12.65 -1.93
CA CYS A 41 20.85 -12.69 -0.68
C CYS A 41 21.77 -13.13 0.47
N THR A 42 22.00 -12.24 1.42
CA THR A 42 22.85 -12.49 2.60
C THR A 42 22.13 -13.20 3.74
N TYR A 43 20.90 -13.68 3.53
CA TYR A 43 20.08 -14.34 4.55
C TYR A 43 19.80 -13.49 5.81
N CYS A 44 19.84 -12.16 5.70
CA CYS A 44 19.64 -11.28 6.87
C CYS A 44 18.24 -11.35 7.50
N GLY A 45 17.22 -11.82 6.75
CA GLY A 45 15.85 -11.98 7.29
C GLY A 45 15.04 -10.70 7.48
N THR A 46 15.56 -9.53 7.09
CA THR A 46 14.84 -8.24 7.18
C THR A 46 13.47 -8.29 6.48
N CYS A 47 13.39 -8.98 5.35
CA CYS A 47 12.14 -9.17 4.60
C CYS A 47 11.07 -9.96 5.38
N VAL A 48 11.46 -10.89 6.25
CA VAL A 48 10.55 -11.65 7.12
C VAL A 48 10.06 -10.77 8.27
N ILE A 49 10.97 -10.04 8.91
CA ILE A 49 10.70 -9.18 10.06
C ILE A 49 9.70 -8.07 9.68
N MET A 50 9.97 -7.39 8.56
CA MET A 50 9.22 -6.23 8.11
C MET A 50 7.90 -6.57 7.42
N CYS A 51 7.67 -7.84 7.03
CA CYS A 51 6.47 -8.20 6.30
C CYS A 51 5.22 -8.16 7.22
N PRO A 52 4.26 -7.25 6.98
CA PRO A 52 3.08 -7.11 7.84
C PRO A 52 2.11 -8.29 7.70
N PHE A 53 2.19 -9.03 6.60
CA PHE A 53 1.32 -10.19 6.33
C PHE A 53 2.00 -11.53 6.57
N SER A 54 3.27 -11.54 7.03
CA SER A 54 4.09 -12.76 7.14
C SER A 54 4.11 -13.59 5.84
N ALA A 55 4.12 -12.90 4.69
CA ALA A 55 4.07 -13.50 3.37
C ALA A 55 5.44 -14.08 2.92
N ILE A 56 6.53 -13.68 3.59
CA ILE A 56 7.89 -14.11 3.28
C ILE A 56 8.39 -14.99 4.42
N LYS A 57 8.98 -16.14 4.07
CA LYS A 57 9.64 -17.07 5.00
C LYS A 57 11.10 -17.22 4.58
N LEU A 58 12.00 -17.26 5.57
CA LEU A 58 13.39 -17.62 5.35
C LEU A 58 13.54 -19.11 5.63
N LYS A 59 14.24 -19.82 4.73
CA LYS A 59 14.58 -21.22 4.91
C LYS A 59 16.08 -21.43 4.88
N LYS A 60 16.57 -22.36 5.68
CA LYS A 60 17.95 -22.85 5.66
C LYS A 60 17.89 -24.37 5.64
N ASP A 61 18.54 -24.98 4.66
CA ASP A 61 18.53 -26.44 4.48
C ASP A 61 17.09 -27.02 4.48
N ASP A 62 16.19 -26.36 3.74
CA ASP A 62 14.74 -26.63 3.63
C ASP A 62 13.87 -26.43 4.88
N GLU A 63 14.49 -26.22 6.04
CA GLU A 63 13.82 -25.90 7.29
C GLU A 63 13.49 -24.41 7.40
N VAL A 64 12.31 -24.09 7.94
CA VAL A 64 11.90 -22.70 8.17
C VAL A 64 12.63 -22.17 9.40
N VAL A 65 13.31 -21.03 9.24
CA VAL A 65 13.90 -20.31 10.36
C VAL A 65 12.81 -19.48 11.02
N GLU A 66 12.52 -19.76 12.29
CA GLU A 66 11.55 -18.99 13.06
C GLU A 66 12.03 -17.55 13.28
N LEU A 67 11.10 -16.61 13.42
CA LEU A 67 11.41 -15.18 13.50
C LEU A 67 12.45 -14.85 14.58
N ASN A 68 12.36 -15.51 15.74
CA ASN A 68 13.25 -15.29 16.86
C ASN A 68 14.66 -15.86 16.65
N ASP A 69 14.81 -16.82 15.73
CA ASP A 69 16.07 -17.50 15.44
C ASP A 69 16.83 -16.84 14.28
N ILE A 70 16.22 -15.86 13.61
CA ILE A 70 16.91 -15.02 12.63
C ILE A 70 18.01 -14.24 13.34
N GLU A 71 19.24 -14.31 12.83
CA GLU A 71 20.44 -13.82 13.52
C GLU A 71 20.35 -12.34 13.96
N ILE A 72 19.81 -11.46 13.11
CA ILE A 72 19.65 -10.03 13.46
C ILE A 72 18.57 -9.79 14.53
N VAL A 73 17.62 -10.71 14.70
CA VAL A 73 16.59 -10.68 15.75
C VAL A 73 17.17 -11.27 17.04
N ALA A 74 17.75 -12.47 16.98
CA ALA A 74 18.36 -13.15 18.13
C ALA A 74 19.45 -12.31 18.80
N LYS A 75 20.23 -11.57 18.02
CA LYS A 75 21.30 -10.68 18.51
C LYS A 75 20.81 -9.27 18.87
N ASN A 76 19.50 -9.00 18.83
CA ASN A 76 18.90 -7.68 19.07
C ASN A 76 19.52 -6.54 18.23
N VAL A 77 19.91 -6.83 16.98
CA VAL A 77 20.50 -5.84 16.06
C VAL A 77 19.42 -4.93 15.46
N VAL A 78 18.17 -5.39 15.42
CA VAL A 78 17.02 -4.61 14.98
C VAL A 78 16.04 -4.36 16.12
N PRO A 79 15.28 -3.25 16.09
CA PRO A 79 14.21 -3.00 17.06
C PRO A 79 13.18 -4.12 17.01
N LYS A 80 12.65 -4.50 18.18
CA LYS A 80 11.48 -5.38 18.22
C LYS A 80 10.27 -4.58 17.71
N LEU A 81 9.69 -5.04 16.60
CA LEU A 81 8.48 -4.44 16.04
C LEU A 81 7.26 -4.93 16.82
N GLU A 82 6.68 -4.03 17.62
CA GLU A 82 5.40 -4.26 18.26
C GLU A 82 4.28 -4.02 17.24
N PHE A 83 3.17 -4.75 17.35
CA PHE A 83 2.08 -4.61 16.40
C PHE A 83 0.72 -4.87 17.01
N SER A 84 -0.28 -4.23 16.44
CA SER A 84 -1.68 -4.59 16.63
C SER A 84 -2.11 -5.53 15.50
N ALA A 85 -2.61 -6.72 15.84
CA ALA A 85 -3.14 -7.63 14.83
C ALA A 85 -4.53 -7.17 14.37
N LYS A 86 -4.70 -6.99 13.06
CA LYS A 86 -5.99 -6.63 12.44
C LYS A 86 -6.40 -7.70 11.45
N LYS A 87 -7.64 -8.20 11.59
CA LYS A 87 -8.27 -9.03 10.56
C LYS A 87 -8.75 -8.13 9.43
N VAL A 88 -8.34 -8.44 8.21
CA VAL A 88 -8.65 -7.65 7.02
C VAL A 88 -9.30 -8.53 5.96
N ALA A 89 -10.49 -8.12 5.53
CA ALA A 89 -11.10 -8.65 4.33
C ALA A 89 -10.39 -8.05 3.12
N CYS A 90 -9.66 -8.88 2.38
CA CYS A 90 -8.89 -8.41 1.24
C CYS A 90 -9.72 -8.39 -0.04
N LYS A 91 -9.31 -7.56 -1.01
CA LYS A 91 -9.94 -7.43 -2.35
C LYS A 91 -10.10 -8.77 -3.09
N ASP A 92 -9.22 -9.74 -2.84
CA ASP A 92 -9.29 -11.09 -3.43
C ASP A 92 -10.26 -12.04 -2.70
N GLY A 93 -11.07 -11.52 -1.78
CA GLY A 93 -12.05 -12.28 -1.00
C GLY A 93 -11.44 -13.07 0.16
N LYS A 94 -10.10 -13.04 0.33
CA LYS A 94 -9.42 -13.75 1.41
C LYS A 94 -9.38 -12.88 2.66
N GLU A 95 -9.70 -13.48 3.80
CA GLU A 95 -9.39 -12.88 5.09
C GLU A 95 -7.90 -13.10 5.40
N ARG A 96 -7.21 -12.03 5.81
CA ARG A 96 -5.82 -12.10 6.27
C ARG A 96 -5.70 -11.46 7.64
N VAL A 97 -4.71 -11.87 8.41
CA VAL A 97 -4.27 -11.15 9.61
C VAL A 97 -3.07 -10.30 9.23
N MET A 98 -3.18 -9.00 9.50
CA MET A 98 -2.11 -8.04 9.29
C MET A 98 -1.54 -7.61 10.64
N LYS A 99 -0.21 -7.47 10.70
CA LYS A 99 0.54 -6.82 11.77
C LYS A 99 0.64 -5.32 11.46
N GLN A 100 -0.05 -4.49 12.23
CA GLN A 100 0.03 -3.04 12.10
C GLN A 100 1.10 -2.47 13.03
N TYR A 101 2.24 -2.08 12.45
CA TYR A 101 3.41 -1.55 13.17
C TYR A 101 3.40 -0.03 13.35
N LEU A 102 2.53 0.68 12.62
CA LEU A 102 2.53 2.14 12.52
C LEU A 102 1.16 2.69 12.90
N ASP A 103 1.16 3.81 13.62
CA ASP A 103 0.03 4.73 13.65
C ASP A 103 0.36 5.90 12.71
N ALA A 104 -0.50 6.10 11.72
CA ALA A 104 -0.27 7.04 10.64
C ALA A 104 -1.60 7.51 10.04
N LYS A 105 -1.54 8.53 9.20
CA LYS A 105 -2.67 9.08 8.46
C LYS A 105 -2.35 9.17 6.96
N ILE A 106 -3.35 8.95 6.12
CA ILE A 106 -3.26 9.19 4.69
C ILE A 106 -3.87 10.55 4.37
N GLU A 107 -3.14 11.35 3.61
CA GLU A 107 -3.61 12.63 3.08
C GLU A 107 -3.56 12.59 1.55
N VAL A 108 -4.60 13.13 0.91
CA VAL A 108 -4.74 13.12 -0.55
C VAL A 108 -4.88 14.54 -1.06
N ASP A 109 -3.97 14.93 -1.94
CA ASP A 109 -4.04 16.14 -2.75
C ASP A 109 -4.95 15.86 -3.96
N TRP A 110 -6.23 16.23 -3.82
CA TRP A 110 -7.24 16.00 -4.84
C TRP A 110 -7.04 16.87 -6.09
N ASP A 111 -6.25 17.93 -6.02
CA ASP A 111 -5.92 18.77 -7.17
C ASP A 111 -4.84 18.14 -8.05
N LYS A 112 -3.98 17.28 -7.47
CA LYS A 112 -3.03 16.45 -8.25
C LYS A 112 -3.58 15.11 -8.69
N CYS A 113 -4.61 14.60 -8.01
CA CYS A 113 -5.20 13.30 -8.31
C CYS A 113 -5.79 13.28 -9.72
N ILE A 114 -5.34 12.37 -10.58
CA ILE A 114 -5.88 12.23 -11.94
C ILE A 114 -6.91 11.10 -12.07
N SER A 115 -7.36 10.52 -10.94
CA SER A 115 -8.26 9.36 -10.91
C SER A 115 -7.80 8.18 -11.78
N CYS A 116 -6.50 7.88 -11.81
CA CYS A 116 -5.95 6.74 -12.56
C CYS A 116 -6.26 5.37 -11.93
N PHE A 117 -6.79 5.36 -10.71
CA PHE A 117 -7.17 4.16 -9.95
C PHE A 117 -6.02 3.22 -9.55
N SER A 118 -4.75 3.59 -9.73
CA SER A 118 -3.61 2.80 -9.23
C SER A 118 -3.73 2.52 -7.72
N CYS A 119 -4.09 3.53 -6.92
CA CYS A 119 -4.27 3.37 -5.47
C CYS A 119 -5.39 2.39 -5.11
N ALA A 120 -6.50 2.40 -5.86
CA ALA A 120 -7.59 1.45 -5.68
C ALA A 120 -7.21 0.04 -6.18
N GLU A 121 -6.31 -0.05 -7.16
CA GLU A 121 -5.83 -1.34 -7.65
C GLU A 121 -4.96 -2.04 -6.61
N VAL A 122 -4.00 -1.33 -6.02
CA VAL A 122 -3.03 -1.88 -5.07
C VAL A 122 -3.53 -1.95 -3.63
N CYS A 123 -4.65 -1.30 -3.30
CA CYS A 123 -5.17 -1.27 -1.93
C CYS A 123 -5.70 -2.65 -1.52
N PRO A 124 -5.09 -3.33 -0.53
CA PRO A 124 -5.52 -4.67 -0.14
C PRO A 124 -6.90 -4.67 0.52
N THR A 125 -7.30 -3.59 1.21
CA THR A 125 -8.53 -3.50 2.00
C THR A 125 -9.67 -2.74 1.33
N GLU A 126 -9.50 -2.33 0.07
CA GLU A 126 -10.45 -1.47 -0.66
C GLU A 126 -10.82 -0.18 0.10
N SER A 127 -9.87 0.36 0.87
CA SER A 127 -9.96 1.69 1.48
C SER A 127 -9.94 2.78 0.41
N PHE A 128 -9.14 2.61 -0.66
CA PHE A 128 -9.33 3.34 -1.91
C PHE A 128 -10.23 2.54 -2.86
N PHE A 129 -11.22 3.20 -3.46
CA PHE A 129 -12.17 2.54 -4.36
C PHE A 129 -12.67 3.47 -5.46
N ARG A 130 -13.23 2.87 -6.52
CA ARG A 130 -13.88 3.61 -7.61
C ARG A 130 -15.26 4.06 -7.17
N LYS A 131 -15.57 5.33 -7.39
CA LYS A 131 -16.88 5.90 -7.14
C LYS A 131 -17.43 6.53 -8.41
N ASP A 132 -18.57 6.00 -8.82
CA ASP A 132 -19.34 6.54 -9.94
C ASP A 132 -20.25 7.66 -9.42
N ILE A 133 -20.16 8.82 -10.06
CA ILE A 133 -21.01 9.98 -9.75
C ILE A 133 -21.80 10.32 -11.01
N PRO A 134 -23.14 10.49 -10.90
CA PRO A 134 -23.95 10.99 -12.01
C PRO A 134 -23.36 12.30 -12.51
N ASN A 135 -23.05 12.36 -13.80
CA ASN A 135 -22.46 13.54 -14.39
C ASN A 135 -23.51 14.27 -15.22
N THR A 136 -23.91 15.46 -14.76
CA THR A 136 -24.89 16.33 -15.42
C THR A 136 -24.27 17.26 -16.48
N GLN A 137 -22.95 17.21 -16.68
CA GLN A 137 -22.22 18.05 -17.64
C GLN A 137 -21.79 17.25 -18.89
N GLU A 138 -21.74 17.89 -20.05
CA GLU A 138 -21.15 17.28 -21.25
C GLU A 138 -19.64 17.10 -21.07
N LYS A 139 -19.15 15.85 -21.13
CA LYS A 139 -17.73 15.44 -21.14
C LYS A 139 -16.86 16.19 -20.12
N PRO A 140 -16.92 15.83 -18.83
CA PRO A 140 -16.23 16.57 -17.80
C PRO A 140 -14.72 16.38 -18.00
N THR A 141 -13.99 17.48 -17.87
CA THR A 141 -12.53 17.45 -17.83
C THR A 141 -12.10 17.53 -16.36
N TYR A 142 -11.18 16.66 -15.93
CA TYR A 142 -10.64 16.68 -14.57
C TYR A 142 -9.13 16.49 -14.64
N ASN A 143 -8.39 17.48 -14.15
CA ASN A 143 -6.93 17.49 -14.16
C ASN A 143 -6.32 17.12 -15.53
N GLY A 144 -6.92 17.65 -16.60
CA GLY A 144 -6.48 17.45 -17.98
C GLY A 144 -6.99 16.18 -18.68
N ILE A 145 -7.79 15.34 -18.02
CA ILE A 145 -8.36 14.11 -18.61
C ILE A 145 -9.82 14.34 -18.99
N HIS A 146 -10.19 13.98 -20.22
CA HIS A 146 -11.55 14.06 -20.73
C HIS A 146 -12.30 12.75 -20.51
N TYR A 147 -13.48 12.81 -19.89
CA TYR A 147 -14.33 11.64 -19.64
C TYR A 147 -15.50 11.57 -20.63
N SER A 148 -15.95 10.38 -21.00
CA SER A 148 -17.18 10.18 -21.78
C SER A 148 -18.42 10.68 -21.01
N GLN A 149 -19.44 11.20 -21.72
CA GLN A 149 -20.69 11.68 -21.10
C GLN A 149 -21.37 10.59 -20.24
N GLY A 150 -22.07 10.99 -19.17
CA GLY A 150 -22.97 10.13 -18.38
C GLY A 150 -22.50 9.77 -16.97
N ILE A 151 -21.23 9.40 -16.75
CA ILE A 151 -20.72 9.02 -15.40
C ILE A 151 -19.30 9.55 -15.19
N LYS A 152 -19.10 10.38 -14.15
CA LYS A 152 -17.77 10.79 -13.69
C LYS A 152 -17.26 9.75 -12.70
N ARG A 153 -16.26 8.96 -13.11
CA ARG A 153 -15.58 8.03 -12.20
C ARG A 153 -14.49 8.77 -11.45
N ARG A 154 -14.52 8.74 -10.12
CA ARG A 154 -13.45 9.29 -9.27
C ARG A 154 -12.93 8.25 -8.30
N VAL A 155 -11.68 8.44 -7.87
CA VAL A 155 -11.18 7.75 -6.68
C VAL A 155 -11.88 8.35 -5.45
N ASP A 156 -12.22 7.50 -4.49
CA ASP A 156 -12.65 7.93 -3.15
C ASP A 156 -11.90 7.11 -2.08
N TYR A 157 -11.87 7.60 -0.85
CA TYR A 157 -11.10 7.05 0.27
C TYR A 157 -11.97 6.84 1.52
N ASP A 158 -11.80 5.70 2.18
CA ASP A 158 -12.47 5.31 3.41
C ASP A 158 -11.42 4.95 4.47
N ASP A 159 -11.22 5.87 5.42
CA ASP A 159 -10.20 5.79 6.46
C ASP A 159 -10.42 4.63 7.43
N ASP A 160 -11.69 4.25 7.68
CA ASP A 160 -12.04 3.15 8.59
C ASP A 160 -11.53 1.80 8.08
N LYS A 161 -11.33 1.67 6.75
CA LYS A 161 -10.74 0.48 6.12
C LYS A 161 -9.23 0.58 5.95
N CYS A 162 -8.64 1.74 6.21
CA CYS A 162 -7.22 1.95 6.03
C CYS A 162 -6.43 1.20 7.11
N ILE A 163 -5.31 0.65 6.68
CA ILE A 163 -4.38 -0.10 7.54
C ILE A 163 -3.00 0.53 7.59
N ASN A 164 -2.84 1.71 6.99
CA ASN A 164 -1.61 2.48 6.99
C ASN A 164 -0.39 1.71 6.45
N CYS A 165 -0.60 0.90 5.41
CA CYS A 165 0.47 0.11 4.79
C CYS A 165 1.32 0.90 3.76
N GLY A 166 0.84 2.06 3.30
CA GLY A 166 1.55 2.91 2.35
C GLY A 166 1.60 2.41 0.89
N ALA A 167 0.93 1.30 0.55
CA ALA A 167 0.91 0.78 -0.83
C ALA A 167 0.39 1.81 -1.85
N CYS A 168 -0.65 2.58 -1.46
CA CYS A 168 -1.23 3.63 -2.28
C CYS A 168 -0.26 4.78 -2.57
N VAL A 169 0.61 5.13 -1.61
CA VAL A 169 1.65 6.16 -1.79
C VAL A 169 2.61 5.73 -2.90
N ASN A 170 3.10 4.49 -2.84
CA ASN A 170 4.04 3.95 -3.84
C ASN A 170 3.42 3.80 -5.23
N ALA A 171 2.11 3.57 -5.30
CA ALA A 171 1.41 3.39 -6.57
C ALA A 171 0.93 4.70 -7.21
N CYS A 172 1.04 5.84 -6.53
CA CYS A 172 0.54 7.11 -7.04
C CYS A 172 1.55 7.74 -8.02
N PRO A 173 1.25 7.82 -9.33
CA PRO A 173 2.20 8.34 -10.32
C PRO A 173 2.29 9.89 -10.34
N LYS A 174 1.57 10.57 -9.44
CA LYS A 174 1.49 12.03 -9.37
C LYS A 174 1.79 12.58 -7.96
N ASP A 175 2.27 11.72 -7.06
CA ASP A 175 2.55 12.07 -5.66
C ASP A 175 1.38 12.78 -4.97
N ALA A 176 0.15 12.40 -5.35
CA ALA A 176 -1.07 12.98 -4.83
C ALA A 176 -1.46 12.37 -3.46
N ILE A 177 -0.74 11.36 -2.98
CA ILE A 177 -1.06 10.63 -1.74
C ILE A 177 0.17 10.67 -0.84
N THR A 178 0.02 11.21 0.36
CA THR A 178 1.06 11.29 1.39
C THR A 178 0.66 10.44 2.60
N MET A 179 1.64 9.78 3.22
CA MET A 179 1.44 9.09 4.49
C MET A 179 2.24 9.80 5.58
N ILE A 180 1.55 10.31 6.59
CA ILE A 180 2.13 10.98 7.75
C ILE A 180 2.23 9.95 8.86
N ILE A 181 3.45 9.64 9.31
CA ILE A 181 3.71 8.64 10.35
C ILE A 181 3.85 9.35 11.69
N ASP A 182 2.96 9.03 12.63
CA ASP A 182 2.98 9.58 13.98
C ASP A 182 3.85 8.72 14.90
N ILE A 183 3.59 7.41 14.91
CA ILE A 183 4.26 6.46 15.81
C ILE A 183 4.71 5.22 15.04
N ILE A 184 5.93 4.80 15.33
CA ILE A 184 6.44 3.47 14.97
C ILE A 184 6.47 2.65 16.25
N LYS A 185 5.71 1.55 16.29
CA LYS A 185 5.57 0.70 17.48
C LYS A 185 6.80 -0.18 17.61
N THR A 186 7.77 0.26 18.41
CA THR A 186 8.99 -0.50 18.72
C THR A 186 9.17 -0.70 20.21
N SER A 187 9.85 -1.77 20.58
CA SER A 187 10.29 -2.04 21.95
C SER A 187 11.70 -2.64 21.95
N GLY A 188 12.21 -2.90 23.16
CA GLY A 188 13.57 -3.40 23.37
C GLY A 188 14.58 -2.31 23.69
N GLU A 189 15.85 -2.72 23.73
CA GLU A 189 17.00 -1.87 24.06
C GLU A 189 17.26 -0.82 22.96
N PHE A 190 17.13 -1.23 21.69
CA PHE A 190 17.27 -0.36 20.54
C PHE A 190 15.89 0.01 19.99
N LYS A 191 15.34 1.15 20.43
CA LYS A 191 13.98 1.61 20.02
C LYS A 191 13.99 2.43 18.74
N GLU A 192 15.12 3.03 18.39
CA GLU A 192 15.25 3.82 17.18
C GLU A 192 15.52 2.92 15.97
N ILE A 193 14.88 3.22 14.85
CA ILE A 193 15.23 2.57 13.58
C ILE A 193 16.68 2.96 13.27
N PHE A 194 17.55 1.98 13.23
CA PHE A 194 19.01 2.10 13.15
C PHE A 194 19.54 2.87 11.93
N TRP A 195 18.70 3.26 10.98
CA TRP A 195 19.05 4.05 9.80
C TRP A 195 18.29 5.39 9.82
N PRO A 196 18.89 6.47 10.34
CA PRO A 196 18.29 7.80 10.34
C PRO A 196 17.81 8.23 8.95
N GLU A 197 18.54 7.83 7.91
CA GLU A 197 18.19 8.06 6.51
C GLU A 197 16.93 7.30 6.06
N VAL A 198 16.73 6.06 6.54
CA VAL A 198 15.50 5.29 6.27
C VAL A 198 14.33 5.89 7.03
N THR A 199 14.53 6.29 8.29
CA THR A 199 13.50 6.97 9.08
C THR A 199 13.11 8.30 8.45
N TYR A 200 14.08 9.09 8.00
CA TYR A 200 13.84 10.33 7.28
C TYR A 200 13.05 10.08 6.01
N ARG A 201 13.45 9.11 5.18
CA ARG A 201 12.72 8.74 3.95
C ARG A 201 11.31 8.23 4.24
N LEU A 202 11.10 7.46 5.30
CA LEU A 202 9.78 6.98 5.71
C LEU A 202 8.87 8.11 6.16
N LYS A 203 9.39 9.06 6.96
CA LYS A 203 8.64 10.23 7.46
C LYS A 203 8.39 11.28 6.38
N ASN A 204 9.28 11.37 5.39
CA ASN A 204 9.25 12.39 4.35
C ASN A 204 9.13 11.79 2.93
N ARG A 205 8.34 10.71 2.76
CA ARG A 205 8.13 10.08 1.44
C ARG A 205 7.44 11.07 0.48
N GLN A 206 8.24 11.86 -0.24
CA GLN A 206 7.95 12.33 -1.59
C GLN A 206 8.94 11.58 -2.49
N ILE A 207 8.53 10.43 -2.99
CA ILE A 207 9.38 9.59 -3.84
C ILE A 207 9.29 10.17 -5.25
N LYS A 208 10.39 10.76 -5.75
CA LYS A 208 10.54 11.08 -7.17
C LYS A 208 10.89 9.84 -7.96
#